data_AF-A0A7X1U1B0-F1
#
_entry.id   AF-A0A7X1U1B0-F1
#
_cell.length_a   1.000
_cell.length_b   1.000
_cell.length_c   1.000
_cell.angle_alpha   90.00
_cell.angle_beta   90.00
_cell.angle_gamma   90.00
#
_symmetry.space_group_name_H-M   'P 1'
#
loop_
_entity.id
_entity.type
_entity.pdbx_description
1 polymer ?
#
loop_
_entity_poly.entity_id
_entity_poly.type
_entity_poly.pdbx_seq_one_letter_code
_entity_poly.pdbx_strand_id
1 'polypeptide(L)'
;MRRLFGVFSPGRLLLVATLIASGYFMFSAGTNFMHSYRLAGDEARQQAEVDRLMEQQEQLQQIRDYLRTDEYVEFMARRVFGLVKPGEKLVVVQAPAPEPLEESPDLTWWQRLFSR
;
A
#
# COMPACT_ATOMS: atom_id res chain seq x y z
N MET A 1 59.29 42.00 -28.28
CA MET A 1 58.92 40.58 -28.02
C MET A 1 59.24 40.26 -26.56
N ARG A 2 58.27 40.43 -25.65
CA ARG A 2 58.47 40.37 -24.19
C ARG A 2 57.70 39.17 -23.61
N ARG A 3 58.45 38.26 -22.97
CA ARG A 3 58.04 37.32 -21.90
C ARG A 3 57.08 36.17 -22.27
N LEU A 4 57.66 35.07 -22.79
CA LEU A 4 57.04 33.73 -22.76
C LEU A 4 57.71 32.74 -21.77
N PHE A 5 58.85 33.09 -21.16
CA PHE A 5 59.58 32.20 -20.23
C PHE A 5 59.20 32.38 -18.74
N GLY A 6 57.99 32.86 -18.44
CA GLY A 6 57.51 33.10 -17.07
C GLY A 6 56.63 32.00 -16.48
N VAL A 7 56.41 30.89 -17.20
CA VAL A 7 55.48 29.82 -16.79
C VAL A 7 56.17 28.73 -15.96
N PHE A 8 57.50 28.60 -16.06
CA PHE A 8 58.29 27.56 -15.39
C PHE A 8 58.96 28.04 -14.08
N SER A 9 58.20 28.70 -13.20
CA SER A 9 58.64 28.86 -11.81
C SER A 9 58.11 27.67 -11.01
N PRO A 10 58.96 26.91 -10.29
CA PRO A 10 58.52 25.75 -9.52
C PRO A 10 57.42 26.11 -8.51
N GLY A 11 57.44 27.33 -7.95
CA GLY A 11 56.38 27.81 -7.07
C GLY A 11 55.02 28.03 -7.77
N ARG A 12 55.02 28.46 -9.03
CA ARG A 12 53.78 28.61 -9.82
C ARG A 12 53.20 27.26 -10.23
N LEU A 13 54.05 26.30 -10.57
CA LEU A 13 53.63 24.92 -10.86
C LEU A 13 53.04 24.25 -9.61
N LEU A 14 53.65 24.44 -8.45
CA LEU A 14 53.10 23.96 -7.17
C LEU A 14 51.75 24.60 -6.85
N LEU A 15 51.59 25.90 -7.06
CA LEU A 15 50.30 26.57 -6.86
C LEU A 15 49.19 26.02 -7.76
N VAL A 16 49.49 25.83 -9.05
CA VAL A 16 48.52 25.26 -10.00
C VAL A 16 48.19 23.81 -9.64
N ALA A 17 49.20 23.00 -9.28
CA ALA A 17 48.99 21.62 -8.85
C ALA A 17 48.11 21.53 -7.59
N THR A 18 48.36 22.37 -6.59
CA THR A 18 47.55 22.45 -5.36
C THR A 18 46.13 22.90 -5.66
N LEU A 19 45.94 23.85 -6.58
CA LEU A 19 44.61 24.34 -6.96
C LEU A 19 43.81 23.26 -7.70
N ILE A 20 44.45 22.50 -8.59
CA ILE A 20 43.84 21.35 -9.27
C ILE A 20 43.49 20.25 -8.25
N ALA A 21 44.41 19.92 -7.35
CA ALA A 21 44.18 18.92 -6.31
C ALA A 21 43.03 19.32 -5.38
N SER A 22 42.97 20.59 -4.97
CA SER A 22 41.89 21.14 -4.14
C SER A 22 40.55 21.10 -4.87
N GLY A 23 40.51 21.52 -6.14
CA GLY A 23 39.30 21.44 -6.96
C GLY A 23 38.80 20.01 -7.15
N TYR A 24 39.71 19.06 -7.38
CA TYR A 24 39.39 17.64 -7.45
C TYR A 24 38.84 17.10 -6.13
N PHE A 25 39.47 17.46 -5.00
CA PHE A 25 39.03 17.05 -3.67
C PHE A 25 37.64 17.61 -3.34
N MET A 26 37.37 18.87 -3.73
CA MET A 26 36.08 19.52 -3.50
C MET A 26 34.97 18.92 -4.37
N PHE A 27 35.27 18.58 -5.62
CA PHE A 27 34.34 17.87 -6.51
C PHE A 27 34.05 16.46 -5.98
N SER A 28 35.07 15.71 -5.57
CA SER A 28 34.94 14.35 -5.03
C SER A 28 34.20 14.31 -3.69
N ALA A 29 34.46 15.28 -2.80
CA ALA A 29 33.78 15.36 -1.51
C ALA A 29 32.29 15.73 -1.70
N GLY A 30 31.98 16.63 -2.63
CA GLY A 30 30.61 17.02 -2.97
C GLY A 30 29.78 15.86 -3.53
N THR A 31 30.36 15.01 -4.38
CA THR A 31 29.65 13.83 -4.91
C THR A 31 29.45 12.76 -3.83
N ASN A 32 30.45 12.52 -2.97
CA ASN A 32 30.39 11.45 -1.97
C ASN A 32 29.34 11.73 -0.88
N PHE A 33 29.16 12.99 -0.50
CA PHE A 33 28.15 13.40 0.49
C PHE A 33 26.71 13.20 -0.03
N MET A 34 26.48 13.39 -1.34
CA MET A 34 25.18 13.18 -1.96
C MET A 34 24.80 11.68 -2.05
N HIS A 35 25.79 10.79 -2.16
CA HIS A 35 25.58 9.35 -2.22
C HIS A 35 25.22 8.73 -0.85
N SER A 36 25.84 9.19 0.25
CA SER A 36 25.57 8.62 1.58
C SER A 36 24.14 8.91 2.06
N TYR A 37 23.59 10.09 1.73
CA TYR A 37 22.22 10.45 2.09
C TYR A 37 21.15 9.69 1.29
N ARG A 38 21.46 9.30 0.05
CA ARG A 38 20.54 8.48 -0.76
C ARG A 38 20.52 7.03 -0.28
N LEU A 39 21.69 6.48 0.09
CA LEU A 39 21.81 5.10 0.53
C LEU A 39 21.03 4.83 1.84
N ALA A 40 21.14 5.73 2.82
CA ALA A 40 20.40 5.58 4.09
C ALA A 40 18.87 5.69 3.92
N GLY A 41 18.41 6.50 2.96
CA GLY A 41 16.97 6.62 2.66
C GLY A 41 16.42 5.41 1.89
N ASP A 42 17.24 4.80 1.03
CA ASP A 42 16.83 3.65 0.22
C ASP A 42 16.76 2.36 1.05
N GLU A 43 17.68 2.16 2.00
CA GLU A 43 17.62 1.03 2.94
C GLU A 43 16.35 1.09 3.83
N ALA A 44 16.03 2.27 4.38
CA ALA A 44 14.84 2.43 5.21
C ALA A 44 13.54 2.19 4.44
N ARG A 45 13.47 2.62 3.17
CA ARG A 45 12.32 2.36 2.30
C ARG A 45 12.18 0.89 1.94
N GLN A 46 13.29 0.21 1.64
CA GLN A 46 13.27 -1.22 1.33
C GLN A 46 12.83 -2.04 2.54
N GLN A 47 13.32 -1.70 3.75
CA GLN A 47 12.88 -2.37 4.96
C GLN A 47 11.39 -2.17 5.23
N ALA A 48 10.88 -0.94 5.09
CA ALA A 48 9.46 -0.65 5.25
C ALA A 48 8.58 -1.43 4.26
N GLU A 49 9.04 -1.62 3.02
CA GLU A 49 8.31 -2.40 2.02
C GLU A 49 8.31 -3.89 2.36
N VAL A 50 9.44 -4.43 2.86
CA VAL A 50 9.50 -5.82 3.34
C VAL A 50 8.52 -6.04 4.50
N ASP A 51 8.53 -5.15 5.49
CA ASP A 51 7.64 -5.26 6.65
C ASP A 51 6.17 -5.23 6.21
N ARG A 52 5.81 -4.31 5.31
CA ARG A 52 4.46 -4.22 4.73
C ARG A 52 4.06 -5.49 3.97
N LEU A 53 4.97 -6.08 3.20
CA LEU A 53 4.70 -7.30 2.46
C LEU A 53 4.52 -8.50 3.38
N MET A 54 5.28 -8.57 4.48
CA MET A 54 5.13 -9.60 5.49
C MET A 54 3.77 -9.51 6.20
N GLU A 55 3.31 -8.32 6.58
CA GLU A 55 1.98 -8.12 7.16
C GLU A 55 0.87 -8.56 6.20
N GLN A 56 0.98 -8.21 4.91
CA GLN A 56 0.01 -8.64 3.89
C GLN A 56 0.01 -10.15 3.71
N GLN A 57 1.19 -10.77 3.70
CA GLN A 57 1.31 -12.22 3.60
C GLN A 57 0.62 -12.90 4.78
N GLU A 58 0.85 -12.42 6.01
CA GLU A 58 0.23 -12.97 7.21
C GLU A 58 -1.29 -12.85 7.16
N GLN A 59 -1.82 -11.69 6.79
CA GLN A 59 -3.26 -11.47 6.66
C GLN A 59 -3.87 -12.42 5.62
N LEU A 60 -3.25 -12.55 4.45
CA LEU A 60 -3.71 -13.44 3.39
C LEU A 60 -3.66 -14.91 3.81
N GLN A 61 -2.62 -15.30 4.56
CA GLN A 61 -2.49 -16.65 5.12
C GLN A 61 -3.65 -16.96 6.06
N GLN A 62 -3.97 -16.05 6.98
CA GLN A 62 -5.09 -16.19 7.93
C GLN A 62 -6.43 -16.33 7.20
N ILE A 63 -6.69 -15.49 6.19
CA ILE A 63 -7.91 -15.58 5.39
C ILE A 63 -7.97 -16.94 4.68
N ARG A 64 -6.89 -17.34 4.00
CA ARG A 64 -6.83 -18.63 3.31
C ARG A 64 -7.13 -19.79 4.26
N ASP A 65 -6.56 -19.75 5.47
CA ASP A 65 -6.73 -20.81 6.45
C ASP A 65 -8.17 -20.84 6.99
N TYR A 66 -8.79 -19.68 7.24
CA TYR A 66 -10.20 -19.58 7.58
C TYR A 66 -11.10 -20.15 6.47
N LEU A 67 -10.84 -19.81 5.21
CA LEU A 67 -11.63 -20.32 4.07
C LEU A 67 -11.56 -21.85 3.90
N ARG A 68 -10.53 -22.49 4.47
CA ARG A 68 -10.36 -23.95 4.47
C ARG A 68 -11.01 -24.64 5.66
N THR A 69 -11.52 -23.88 6.64
CA THR A 69 -12.19 -24.47 7.80
C THR A 69 -13.55 -25.04 7.43
N ASP A 70 -13.94 -26.11 8.13
CA ASP A 70 -15.27 -26.71 8.01
C ASP A 70 -16.38 -25.70 8.33
N GLU A 71 -16.13 -24.75 9.23
CA GLU A 71 -17.07 -23.68 9.57
C GLU A 71 -17.42 -22.83 8.35
N TYR A 72 -16.40 -22.38 7.59
CA TYR A 72 -16.63 -21.59 6.39
C TYR A 72 -17.34 -22.41 5.30
N VAL A 73 -16.94 -23.67 5.11
CA VAL A 73 -17.60 -24.59 4.17
C VAL A 73 -19.07 -24.79 4.54
N GLU A 74 -19.36 -24.99 5.82
CA GLU A 74 -20.71 -25.16 6.34
C GLU A 74 -21.54 -23.87 6.20
N PHE A 75 -20.95 -22.72 6.48
CA PHE A 75 -21.60 -21.42 6.26
C PHE A 75 -22.02 -21.24 4.80
N MET A 76 -21.12 -21.52 3.86
CA MET A 76 -21.41 -21.44 2.42
C MET A 76 -22.45 -22.49 2.00
N ALA A 77 -22.32 -23.72 2.48
CA ALA A 77 -23.26 -24.82 2.22
C ALA A 77 -24.69 -24.42 2.65
N ARG A 78 -24.86 -23.89 3.87
CA ARG A 78 -26.16 -23.49 4.40
C ARG A 78 -26.73 -22.26 3.71
N ARG A 79 -25.90 -21.22 3.51
CA ARG A 79 -26.38 -19.89 3.11
C ARG A 79 -26.50 -19.70 1.61
N VAL A 80 -25.59 -20.26 0.83
CA VAL A 80 -25.56 -20.10 -0.63
C VAL A 80 -26.22 -21.30 -1.32
N PHE A 81 -25.93 -22.51 -0.83
CA PHE A 81 -26.41 -23.73 -1.48
C PHE A 81 -27.67 -24.33 -0.82
N GLY A 82 -28.11 -23.80 0.33
CA GLY A 82 -29.28 -24.31 1.05
C GLY A 82 -29.13 -25.76 1.55
N LEU A 83 -27.89 -26.25 1.65
CA LEU A 83 -27.59 -27.61 2.09
C LEU A 83 -27.67 -27.71 3.62
N VAL A 84 -28.13 -28.86 4.10
CA VAL A 84 -28.22 -29.20 5.52
C VAL A 84 -27.56 -30.55 5.77
N LYS A 85 -27.09 -30.78 7.01
CA LYS A 85 -26.44 -32.06 7.35
C LYS A 85 -27.46 -33.21 7.35
N PRO A 86 -27.03 -34.46 7.11
CA PRO A 86 -27.91 -35.62 7.23
C PRO A 86 -28.59 -35.66 8.61
N GLY A 87 -29.92 -35.72 8.63
CA GLY A 87 -30.72 -35.73 9.87
C GLY A 87 -31.25 -34.36 10.32
N GLU A 88 -30.77 -33.25 9.74
CA GLU A 88 -31.36 -31.92 9.96
C GLU A 88 -32.59 -31.71 9.06
N LYS A 89 -33.54 -30.86 9.52
CA LYS A 89 -34.70 -30.43 8.71
C LYS A 89 -34.56 -28.95 8.37
N LEU A 90 -34.52 -28.61 7.08
CA LEU A 90 -34.56 -27.23 6.61
C LEU A 90 -35.97 -26.65 6.81
N VAL A 91 -36.08 -25.54 7.54
CA VAL A 91 -37.31 -24.79 7.71
C VAL A 91 -37.21 -23.51 6.90
N VAL A 92 -38.04 -23.37 5.87
CA VAL A 92 -38.15 -22.14 5.08
C VAL A 92 -39.37 -21.36 5.56
N VAL A 93 -39.13 -20.21 6.19
CA VAL A 93 -40.20 -19.29 6.57
C VAL A 93 -40.56 -18.46 5.34
N GLN A 94 -41.71 -18.75 4.72
CA GLN A 94 -42.32 -17.81 3.79
C GLN A 94 -42.99 -16.71 4.60
N ALA A 95 -42.55 -15.47 4.40
CA ALA A 95 -43.32 -14.33 4.84
C ALA A 95 -44.70 -14.40 4.15
N PRO A 96 -45.79 -14.07 4.84
CA PRO A 96 -47.08 -13.90 4.18
C PRO A 96 -46.90 -12.94 3.02
N ALA A 97 -47.56 -13.22 1.89
CA ALA A 97 -47.63 -12.28 0.79
C ALA A 97 -48.02 -10.92 1.38
N PRO A 98 -47.33 -9.82 1.03
CA PRO A 98 -47.71 -8.51 1.54
C PRO A 98 -49.19 -8.34 1.24
N GLU A 99 -50.00 -8.18 2.29
CA GLU A 99 -51.40 -7.89 2.11
C GLU A 99 -51.48 -6.66 1.21
N PRO A 100 -52.41 -6.63 0.23
CA PRO A 100 -52.66 -5.41 -0.52
C PRO A 100 -52.78 -4.29 0.51
N LEU A 101 -51.97 -3.24 0.35
CA LEU A 101 -52.05 -2.06 1.19
C LEU A 101 -53.47 -1.51 1.05
N GLU A 102 -54.41 -1.97 1.89
CA GLU A 102 -55.65 -1.25 2.10
C GLU A 102 -55.20 0.12 2.55
N GLU A 103 -55.48 1.14 1.74
CA GLU A 103 -55.13 2.52 2.01
C GLU A 103 -55.70 2.89 3.38
N SER A 104 -54.87 2.75 4.42
CA SER A 104 -55.29 3.05 5.77
C SER A 104 -55.69 4.52 5.78
N PRO A 105 -56.91 4.86 6.24
CA PRO A 105 -57.39 6.24 6.27
C PRO A 105 -56.50 7.15 7.13
N ASP A 106 -55.68 6.56 8.00
CA ASP A 106 -54.76 7.22 8.92
C ASP A 106 -53.38 7.54 8.31
N LEU A 107 -53.16 7.25 7.02
CA LEU A 107 -51.93 7.66 6.34
C LEU A 107 -51.88 9.18 6.21
N THR A 108 -50.89 9.75 6.88
CA THR A 108 -50.53 11.16 6.79
C THR A 108 -50.07 11.55 5.39
N TRP A 109 -50.28 12.82 4.99
CA TRP A 109 -50.15 13.26 3.60
C TRP A 109 -48.76 13.02 2.99
N TRP A 110 -47.69 13.07 3.79
CA TRP A 110 -46.32 12.87 3.31
C TRP A 110 -46.01 11.38 3.08
N GLN A 111 -46.58 10.46 3.88
CA GLN A 111 -46.41 9.02 3.69
C GLN A 111 -46.98 8.55 2.34
N ARG A 112 -48.08 9.16 1.88
CA ARG A 112 -48.69 8.88 0.56
C ARG A 112 -47.80 9.24 -0.63
N LEU A 113 -46.88 10.19 -0.47
CA LEU A 113 -45.99 10.64 -1.54
C LEU A 113 -44.85 9.63 -1.80
N PHE A 114 -44.40 8.95 -0.75
CA PHE A 114 -43.28 8.01 -0.79
C PHE A 114 -43.71 6.55 -0.91
N SER A 115 -45.01 6.25 -0.98
CA SER A 115 -45.57 4.90 -1.09
C SER A 115 -45.89 4.47 -2.53
N ARG A 116 -45.37 5.17 -3.55
CA ARG A 116 -45.51 4.81 -4.98
C ARG A 116 -44.29 4.08 -5.51
#